data_AF-A0A2E0XBP6-F1
#
_entry.id   AF-A0A2E0XBP6-F1
#
_cell.length_a   1.000
_cell.length_b   1.000
_cell.length_c   1.000
_cell.angle_alpha   90.00
_cell.angle_beta   90.00
_cell.angle_gamma   90.00
#
_symmetry.space_group_name_H-M   'P 1'
#
loop_
_entity.id
_entity.type
_entity.pdbx_description
1 polymer ?
#
loop_
_entity_poly.entity_id
_entity_poly.type
_entity_poly.pdbx_seq_one_letter_code
_entity_poly.pdbx_strand_id
1 'polypeptide(L)'
;MLYDLHIDLRMYFCPPMNDRGRGITLTRRIQLPFPPFNGLSLTGSTIDVVPMPEGFTLNSVVWDCDRSRFTAYTEMSQHDFPIASIPDELNAWIDRGWRLGSSADVFDDAHDSGGGDEEVETTDSPRDDFEPADEEDAWPMLPPRKRPKEFNKLFRALIRLMCEAHNAESRAYAMWRTQRFYSDEELKKSESSVARRFKDAESEFYEMTIDEQIEWRKRICRNYPRLDRILAKA
;
A
#
# COMPACT_ATOMS: atom_id res chain seq x y z
N MET A 1 35.06 -8.92 6.25
CA MET A 1 34.50 -7.76 5.53
C MET A 1 33.00 -7.98 5.47
N LEU A 2 32.19 -6.98 5.83
CA LEU A 2 30.72 -7.06 5.77
C LEU A 2 30.25 -6.27 4.55
N TYR A 3 29.21 -6.76 3.88
CA TYR A 3 28.60 -6.13 2.71
C TYR A 3 27.24 -5.55 3.09
N ASP A 4 27.07 -4.25 2.88
CA ASP A 4 25.80 -3.58 3.12
C ASP A 4 24.82 -3.88 1.97
N LEU A 5 23.66 -4.42 2.33
CA LEU A 5 22.53 -4.67 1.43
C LEU A 5 21.33 -3.83 1.88
N HIS A 6 20.78 -3.06 0.95
CA HIS A 6 19.49 -2.39 1.08
C HIS A 6 18.46 -3.21 0.27
N ILE A 7 17.53 -3.83 0.96
CA ILE A 7 16.47 -4.64 0.35
C ILE A 7 15.15 -3.87 0.40
N ASP A 8 14.46 -3.81 -0.73
CA ASP A 8 13.11 -3.28 -0.87
C ASP A 8 12.11 -4.44 -0.95
N LEU A 9 11.21 -4.56 0.01
CA LEU A 9 10.05 -5.44 -0.03
C LEU A 9 8.88 -4.67 -0.67
N ARG A 10 8.41 -5.16 -1.82
CA ARG A 10 7.24 -4.62 -2.52
C ARG A 10 6.02 -5.46 -2.17
N MET A 11 5.08 -4.86 -1.45
CA MET A 11 3.84 -5.50 -1.04
C MET A 11 2.69 -5.09 -1.94
N TYR A 12 1.89 -6.07 -2.34
CA TYR A 12 0.69 -5.89 -3.14
C TYR A 12 -0.51 -6.49 -2.41
N PHE A 13 -1.56 -5.70 -2.18
CA PHE A 13 -2.83 -6.16 -1.62
C PHE A 13 -3.85 -6.26 -2.76
N CYS A 14 -4.10 -7.48 -3.24
CA CYS A 14 -4.77 -7.75 -4.51
C CYS A 14 -6.09 -8.52 -4.29
N PRO A 15 -7.26 -7.88 -4.39
CA PRO A 15 -7.52 -6.45 -4.65
C PRO A 15 -7.35 -5.56 -3.38
N PRO A 16 -7.37 -4.21 -3.48
CA PRO A 16 -7.70 -3.37 -4.63
C PRO A 16 -6.55 -3.10 -5.61
N MET A 17 -5.30 -3.40 -5.25
CA MET A 17 -4.15 -3.20 -6.14
C MET A 17 -4.04 -4.31 -7.18
N ASN A 18 -3.10 -4.15 -8.11
CA ASN A 18 -2.64 -5.15 -9.07
C ASN A 18 -1.21 -5.56 -8.72
N ASP A 19 -0.89 -6.85 -8.86
CA ASP A 19 0.43 -7.45 -8.61
C ASP A 19 1.46 -7.09 -9.69
N ARG A 20 1.03 -6.45 -10.79
CA ARG A 20 1.89 -5.98 -11.89
C ARG A 20 2.26 -4.49 -11.82
N GLY A 21 1.72 -3.75 -10.85
CA GLY A 21 1.95 -2.31 -10.71
C GLY A 21 3.14 -1.97 -9.81
N ARG A 22 3.22 -0.73 -9.32
CA ARG A 22 4.11 -0.40 -8.18
C ARG A 22 3.36 -0.74 -6.88
N GLY A 23 4.03 -1.46 -5.99
CA GLY A 23 3.50 -1.87 -4.69
C GLY A 23 3.79 -0.86 -3.59
N ILE A 24 3.39 -1.19 -2.37
CA ILE A 24 3.88 -0.51 -1.17
C ILE A 24 5.31 -0.98 -0.94
N THR A 25 6.25 -0.04 -0.93
CA THR A 25 7.67 -0.37 -0.72
C THR A 25 8.06 -0.18 0.73
N LEU A 26 8.62 -1.23 1.31
CA LEU A 26 9.29 -1.22 2.61
C LEU A 26 10.78 -1.51 2.40
N THR A 27 11.68 -0.65 2.85
CA THR A 27 13.13 -0.86 2.78
C THR A 27 13.69 -1.35 4.11
N ARG A 28 14.71 -2.22 4.04
CA ARG A 28 15.54 -2.60 5.18
C ARG A 28 17.02 -2.66 4.82
N ARG A 29 17.87 -2.32 5.80
CA ARG A 29 19.33 -2.51 5.71
C ARG A 29 19.74 -3.80 6.42
N ILE A 30 20.54 -4.61 5.75
CA ILE A 30 21.11 -5.86 6.25
C ILE A 30 22.60 -5.89 5.94
N GLN A 31 23.40 -6.45 6.85
CA GLN A 31 24.81 -6.71 6.63
C GLN A 31 25.04 -8.20 6.38
N LEU A 32 25.66 -8.53 5.25
CA LEU A 32 25.97 -9.90 4.85
C LEU A 32 27.47 -10.17 4.96
N PRO A 33 27.88 -11.39 5.34
CA PRO A 33 29.30 -11.78 5.38
C PRO A 33 29.87 -12.10 3.98
N PHE A 34 29.04 -12.05 2.94
CA PHE A 34 29.40 -12.30 1.54
C PHE A 34 28.65 -11.32 0.60
N PRO A 35 29.16 -11.07 -0.63
CA PRO A 35 28.45 -10.25 -1.60
C PRO A 35 27.10 -10.88 -1.97
N PRO A 36 25.98 -10.13 -1.93
CA PRO A 36 24.68 -10.66 -2.35
C PRO A 36 24.65 -10.94 -3.86
N PHE A 37 23.76 -11.85 -4.26
CA PHE A 37 23.56 -12.24 -5.66
C PHE A 37 22.08 -12.53 -5.92
N ASN A 38 21.67 -12.45 -7.19
CA ASN A 38 20.30 -12.78 -7.60
C ASN A 38 19.97 -14.23 -7.27
N GLY A 39 18.80 -14.48 -6.67
CA GLY A 39 18.39 -15.81 -6.23
C GLY A 39 18.86 -16.18 -4.82
N LEU A 40 19.58 -15.30 -4.11
CA LEU A 40 19.86 -15.50 -2.70
C LEU A 40 18.56 -15.42 -1.89
N SER A 41 18.24 -16.46 -1.14
CA SER A 41 17.11 -16.46 -0.20
C SER A 41 17.53 -15.97 1.18
N LEU A 42 16.78 -15.02 1.74
CA LEU A 42 16.93 -14.56 3.11
C LEU A 42 15.78 -15.11 3.96
N THR A 43 16.12 -15.88 5.00
CA THR A 43 15.16 -16.43 5.97
C THR A 43 15.53 -16.02 7.39
N GLY A 44 14.53 -15.95 8.25
CA GLY A 44 14.73 -15.72 9.69
C GLY A 44 13.56 -14.98 10.31
N SER A 45 13.28 -15.27 11.57
CA SER A 45 12.19 -14.63 12.35
C SER A 45 12.37 -13.12 12.50
N THR A 46 13.60 -12.62 12.34
CA THR A 46 13.89 -11.19 12.35
C THR A 46 13.58 -10.53 11.01
N ILE A 47 13.52 -11.29 9.91
CA ILE A 47 13.37 -10.80 8.54
C ILE A 47 11.92 -10.91 8.08
N ASP A 48 11.25 -12.02 8.40
CA ASP A 48 9.92 -12.40 7.89
C ASP A 48 8.90 -12.57 9.04
N VAL A 49 7.63 -12.25 8.77
CA VAL A 49 6.48 -12.46 9.67
C VAL A 49 6.09 -13.94 9.70
N VAL A 50 6.17 -14.64 8.56
CA VAL A 50 5.84 -16.06 8.41
C VAL A 50 6.97 -16.72 7.64
N PRO A 51 8.04 -17.21 8.31
CA PRO A 51 9.20 -17.74 7.62
C PRO A 51 8.79 -18.96 6.78
N MET A 52 8.53 -18.74 5.49
CA MET A 52 8.41 -19.82 4.55
C MET A 52 9.78 -20.50 4.42
N PRO A 53 9.84 -21.82 4.19
CA PRO A 53 11.11 -22.54 4.04
C PRO A 53 12.02 -21.90 2.98
N GLU A 54 11.44 -21.29 1.96
CA GLU A 54 12.15 -20.64 0.85
C GLU A 54 12.63 -19.21 1.16
N GLY A 55 12.00 -18.51 2.11
CA GLY A 55 12.29 -17.11 2.46
C GLY A 55 12.11 -16.10 1.33
N PHE A 56 12.71 -14.93 1.52
CA PHE A 56 12.72 -13.87 0.50
C PHE A 56 13.85 -14.05 -0.48
N THR A 57 13.50 -14.37 -1.73
CA THR A 57 14.46 -14.40 -2.83
C THR A 57 14.80 -12.97 -3.25
N LEU A 58 16.11 -12.66 -3.26
CA LEU A 58 16.62 -11.39 -3.77
C LEU A 58 16.56 -11.35 -5.29
N ASN A 59 15.90 -10.32 -5.80
CA ASN A 59 15.81 -10.01 -7.22
C ASN A 59 16.53 -8.70 -7.55
N SER A 60 17.07 -8.63 -8.76
CA SER A 60 17.75 -7.46 -9.33
C SER A 60 18.82 -6.85 -8.41
N VAL A 61 19.70 -7.69 -7.88
CA VAL A 61 20.85 -7.25 -7.10
C VAL A 61 21.75 -6.37 -7.96
N VAL A 62 21.94 -5.12 -7.53
CA VAL A 62 22.78 -4.11 -8.18
C VAL A 62 23.77 -3.58 -7.16
N TRP A 63 24.99 -3.30 -7.61
CA TRP A 63 25.98 -2.55 -6.83
C TRP A 63 25.83 -1.06 -7.11
N ASP A 64 25.42 -0.30 -6.10
CA ASP A 64 25.40 1.16 -6.11
C ASP A 64 26.82 1.66 -5.78
N CYS A 65 27.58 1.95 -6.83
CA CYS A 65 28.97 2.42 -6.72
C CYS A 65 29.08 3.70 -5.90
N ASP A 66 28.14 4.63 -6.06
CA ASP A 66 28.20 5.95 -5.45
C ASP A 66 28.00 5.87 -3.94
N ARG A 67 27.07 5.01 -3.50
CA ARG A 67 26.79 4.79 -2.06
C ARG A 67 27.55 3.62 -1.46
N SER A 68 28.37 2.92 -2.26
CA SER A 68 29.14 1.74 -1.86
C SER A 68 28.29 0.69 -1.12
N ARG A 69 27.13 0.34 -1.70
CA ARG A 69 26.20 -0.64 -1.12
C ARG A 69 25.51 -1.46 -2.20
N PHE A 70 25.01 -2.63 -1.84
CA PHE A 70 24.13 -3.41 -2.71
C PHE A 70 22.67 -2.98 -2.51
N THR A 71 21.91 -2.98 -3.61
CA THR A 71 20.46 -2.82 -3.59
C THR A 71 19.80 -4.04 -4.22
N ALA A 72 18.68 -4.49 -3.67
CA ALA A 72 17.88 -5.57 -4.24
C ALA A 72 16.40 -5.32 -3.92
N TYR A 73 15.50 -6.03 -4.59
CA TYR A 73 14.10 -6.06 -4.17
C TYR A 73 13.60 -7.49 -4.02
N THR A 74 12.53 -7.64 -3.27
CA THR A 74 11.71 -8.84 -3.18
C THR A 74 10.24 -8.42 -3.23
N GLU A 75 9.36 -9.35 -3.56
CA GLU A 75 7.95 -9.04 -3.81
C GLU A 75 7.06 -10.01 -3.05
N MET A 76 5.96 -9.49 -2.51
CA MET A 76 4.95 -10.26 -1.82
C MET A 76 3.57 -9.78 -2.26
N SER A 77 2.77 -10.69 -2.76
CA SER A 77 1.38 -10.44 -3.14
C SER A 77 0.46 -11.15 -2.16
N GLN A 78 -0.42 -10.41 -1.51
CA GLN A 78 -1.46 -10.92 -0.63
C GLN A 78 -2.79 -10.84 -1.36
N HIS A 79 -3.36 -12.00 -1.63
CA HIS A 79 -4.66 -12.12 -2.31
C HIS A 79 -5.79 -12.16 -1.30
N ASP A 80 -6.88 -11.47 -1.61
CA ASP A 80 -8.10 -11.44 -0.79
C ASP A 80 -7.84 -11.00 0.67
N PHE A 81 -6.83 -10.15 0.86
CA PHE A 81 -6.48 -9.62 2.17
C PHE A 81 -7.46 -8.51 2.58
N PRO A 82 -8.04 -8.57 3.80
CA PRO A 82 -8.95 -7.54 4.27
C PRO A 82 -8.32 -6.15 4.24
N ILE A 83 -8.98 -5.20 3.58
CA ILE A 83 -8.47 -3.81 3.49
C ILE A 83 -8.28 -3.23 4.89
N ALA A 84 -9.17 -3.56 5.84
CA ALA A 84 -9.13 -3.08 7.21
C ALA A 84 -7.83 -3.48 7.94
N SER A 85 -7.28 -4.65 7.63
CA SER A 85 -6.09 -5.21 8.29
C SER A 85 -4.76 -4.77 7.66
N ILE A 86 -4.79 -4.02 6.54
CA ILE A 86 -3.56 -3.54 5.86
C ILE A 86 -2.64 -2.77 6.82
N PRO A 87 -3.12 -1.86 7.70
CA PRO A 87 -2.26 -1.15 8.63
C PRO A 87 -1.54 -2.08 9.60
N ASP A 88 -2.23 -3.07 10.15
CA ASP A 88 -1.66 -4.00 11.13
C ASP A 88 -0.57 -4.86 10.50
N GLU A 89 -0.81 -5.32 9.27
CA GLU A 89 0.20 -6.04 8.50
C GLU A 89 1.44 -5.17 8.27
N LEU A 90 1.27 -3.93 7.79
CA LEU A 90 2.40 -3.02 7.57
C LEU A 90 3.14 -2.67 8.86
N ASN A 91 2.43 -2.46 9.97
CA ASN A 91 3.01 -2.22 11.28
C ASN A 91 3.82 -3.42 11.76
N ALA A 92 3.34 -4.65 11.54
CA ALA A 92 4.10 -5.86 11.86
C ALA A 92 5.44 -5.93 11.12
N TRP A 93 5.52 -5.44 9.88
CA TRP A 93 6.78 -5.30 9.16
C TRP A 93 7.65 -4.16 9.72
N ILE A 94 7.07 -3.01 9.99
CA ILE A 94 7.78 -1.85 10.57
C ILE A 94 8.43 -2.22 11.91
N ASP A 95 7.70 -2.90 12.79
CA ASP A 95 8.19 -3.38 14.10
C ASP A 95 9.38 -4.34 13.98
N ARG A 96 9.50 -5.05 12.85
CA ARG A 96 10.64 -5.93 12.52
C ARG A 96 11.84 -5.16 11.96
N GLY A 97 11.77 -3.84 11.91
CA GLY A 97 12.85 -2.95 11.46
C GLY A 97 12.83 -2.61 9.98
N TRP A 98 11.71 -2.87 9.30
CA TRP A 98 11.46 -2.33 7.96
C TRP A 98 11.03 -0.86 8.04
N ARG A 99 11.23 -0.11 6.96
CA ARG A 99 10.88 1.32 6.88
C ARG A 99 10.09 1.58 5.61
N LEU A 100 9.03 2.36 5.70
CA LEU A 100 8.23 2.72 4.53
C LEU A 100 8.99 3.65 3.57
N GLY A 101 8.77 3.45 2.27
CA GLY A 101 9.48 4.12 1.18
C GLY A 101 10.57 3.24 0.58
N SER A 102 11.07 3.63 -0.59
CA SER A 102 12.24 3.02 -1.22
C SER A 102 13.52 3.75 -0.84
N SER A 103 14.63 3.00 -0.79
CA SER A 103 15.96 3.59 -0.72
C SER A 103 16.34 4.46 -1.94
N ALA A 104 15.58 4.32 -3.04
CA ALA A 104 15.70 5.14 -4.25
C ALA A 104 14.96 6.49 -4.14
N ASP A 105 13.90 6.60 -3.32
CA ASP A 105 13.05 7.80 -3.22
C ASP A 105 13.83 9.02 -2.70
N VAL A 106 14.93 8.80 -1.97
CA VAL A 106 15.86 9.85 -1.50
C VAL A 106 16.48 10.65 -2.67
N PHE A 107 16.42 10.15 -3.91
CA PHE A 107 16.86 10.87 -5.11
C PHE A 107 15.74 11.66 -5.81
N ASP A 108 14.47 11.36 -5.56
CA ASP A 108 13.32 12.01 -6.20
C ASP A 108 12.75 13.18 -5.38
N ASP A 109 13.24 13.39 -4.15
CA ASP A 109 12.78 14.40 -3.18
C ASP A 109 13.16 15.86 -3.51
N ALA A 110 13.14 16.26 -4.79
CA ALA A 110 13.22 17.67 -5.19
C ALA A 110 11.85 18.39 -5.15
N HIS A 111 10.73 17.68 -4.98
CA HIS A 111 9.41 18.29 -4.96
C HIS A 111 8.44 17.50 -4.07
N ASP A 112 8.09 18.02 -2.89
CA ASP A 112 6.69 18.30 -2.49
C ASP A 112 6.59 18.60 -0.98
N SER A 113 7.08 19.77 -0.55
CA SER A 113 6.83 20.33 0.77
C SER A 113 5.47 21.04 0.77
N GLY A 114 4.38 20.26 0.84
CA GLY A 114 3.01 20.78 0.75
C GLY A 114 2.03 20.09 1.68
N GLY A 115 2.37 19.97 2.98
CA GLY A 115 1.48 19.44 4.00
C GLY A 115 0.38 20.43 4.37
N GLY A 116 -0.86 20.15 3.96
CA GLY A 116 -2.04 20.71 4.63
C GLY A 116 -2.37 19.86 5.85
N ASP A 117 -1.96 20.32 7.02
CA ASP A 117 -2.41 19.77 8.30
C ASP A 117 -3.81 20.32 8.59
N GLU A 118 -4.84 19.52 8.31
CA GLU A 118 -6.09 19.64 9.08
C GLU A 118 -5.92 18.82 10.35
N GLU A 119 -5.66 19.52 11.46
CA GLU A 119 -5.77 18.99 12.81
C GLU A 119 -7.21 18.49 13.02
N VAL A 120 -7.35 17.19 13.27
CA VAL A 120 -8.58 16.62 13.81
C VAL A 120 -8.25 16.16 15.21
N GLU A 121 -8.86 16.84 16.18
CA GLU A 121 -8.73 16.60 17.62
C GLU A 121 -8.75 15.12 17.98
N THR A 122 -7.73 14.74 18.74
CA THR A 122 -7.61 13.48 19.47
C THR A 122 -8.58 13.47 20.64
N THR A 123 -9.39 12.41 20.74
CA THR A 123 -9.99 11.99 22.00
C THR A 123 -9.67 10.53 22.23
N ASP A 124 -9.14 10.25 23.41
CA ASP A 124 -8.63 8.97 23.91
C ASP A 124 -9.45 7.74 23.53
N SER A 125 -8.74 6.71 23.06
CA SER A 125 -9.21 5.33 23.08
C SER A 125 -9.25 4.80 24.51
N PRO A 126 -10.23 3.94 24.81
CA PRO A 126 -9.84 2.67 25.43
C PRO A 126 -10.54 1.45 24.82
N ARG A 127 -9.70 0.43 24.59
CA ARG A 127 -9.91 -1.03 24.61
C ARG A 127 -10.77 -1.68 23.49
N ASP A 128 -10.04 -2.36 22.61
CA ASP A 128 -9.96 -3.84 22.54
C ASP A 128 -11.26 -4.59 22.89
N ASP A 129 -12.18 -4.63 21.93
CA ASP A 129 -13.17 -5.68 21.78
C ASP A 129 -12.93 -6.29 20.39
N PHE A 130 -12.62 -7.59 20.37
CA PHE A 130 -12.44 -8.37 19.15
C PHE A 130 -13.78 -8.40 18.40
N GLU A 131 -14.00 -7.46 17.48
CA GLU A 131 -15.14 -7.45 16.57
C GLU A 131 -15.05 -8.69 15.66
N PRO A 132 -16.18 -9.35 15.34
CA PRO A 132 -16.16 -10.48 14.44
C PRO A 132 -15.59 -10.04 13.09
N ALA A 133 -14.59 -10.75 12.58
CA ALA A 133 -13.91 -10.49 11.29
C ALA A 133 -14.91 -10.20 10.13
N ASP A 134 -16.12 -10.75 10.22
CA ASP A 134 -17.22 -10.52 9.27
C ASP A 134 -17.67 -9.05 9.14
N GLU A 135 -17.48 -8.21 10.17
CA GLU A 135 -17.88 -6.78 10.12
C GLU A 135 -16.82 -5.91 9.43
N GLU A 136 -15.54 -6.16 9.68
CA GLU A 136 -14.42 -5.44 9.06
C GLU A 136 -14.36 -5.67 7.55
N ASP A 137 -14.62 -6.91 7.13
CA ASP A 137 -14.70 -7.31 5.72
C ASP A 137 -15.84 -6.60 4.97
N ALA A 138 -16.89 -6.18 5.69
CA ALA A 138 -18.01 -5.46 5.10
C ALA A 138 -17.76 -3.95 4.96
N TRP A 139 -16.84 -3.36 5.74
CA TRP A 139 -16.57 -1.92 5.73
C TRP A 139 -16.28 -1.35 4.33
N PRO A 140 -15.46 -1.98 3.47
CA PRO A 140 -15.20 -1.48 2.12
C PRO A 140 -16.48 -1.29 1.28
N MET A 141 -17.52 -2.08 1.52
CA MET A 141 -18.80 -1.98 0.82
C MET A 141 -19.79 -1.00 1.45
N LEU A 142 -19.63 -0.64 2.73
CA LEU A 142 -20.55 0.27 3.43
C LEU A 142 -20.40 1.73 2.95
N PRO A 143 -21.42 2.61 3.12
CA PRO A 143 -21.22 4.04 2.89
C PRO A 143 -20.31 4.67 3.97
N PRO A 144 -19.59 5.77 3.69
CA PRO A 144 -18.65 6.41 4.63
C PRO A 144 -19.20 6.70 6.02
N ARG A 145 -20.49 7.05 6.12
CA ARG A 145 -21.16 7.37 7.39
C ARG A 145 -21.36 6.16 8.32
N LYS A 146 -21.24 4.95 7.81
CA LYS A 146 -21.41 3.69 8.56
C LYS A 146 -20.09 3.00 8.87
N ARG A 147 -18.95 3.61 8.51
CA ARG A 147 -17.61 3.04 8.72
C ARG A 147 -16.91 3.74 9.88
N PRO A 148 -15.97 3.07 10.55
CA PRO A 148 -15.02 3.73 11.43
C PRO A 148 -14.30 4.90 10.74
N LYS A 149 -13.91 5.92 11.51
CA LYS A 149 -13.23 7.10 10.96
C LYS A 149 -11.83 6.73 10.47
N GLU A 150 -11.19 5.81 11.18
CA GLU A 150 -9.88 5.22 10.96
C GLU A 150 -9.87 4.51 9.61
N PHE A 151 -10.87 3.63 9.38
CA PHE A 151 -11.04 2.98 8.10
C PHE A 151 -11.30 3.98 6.96
N ASN A 152 -12.09 5.04 7.17
CA ASN A 152 -12.27 6.07 6.14
C ASN A 152 -10.96 6.80 5.80
N LYS A 153 -10.08 7.04 6.78
CA LYS A 153 -8.74 7.60 6.55
C LYS A 153 -7.88 6.63 5.73
N LEU A 154 -7.85 5.36 6.13
CA LEU A 154 -7.16 4.28 5.41
C LEU A 154 -7.65 4.15 3.97
N PHE A 155 -8.96 4.10 3.76
CA PHE A 155 -9.58 3.99 2.45
C PHE A 155 -9.13 5.11 1.51
N ARG A 156 -9.05 6.35 2.02
CA ARG A 156 -8.52 7.50 1.27
C ARG A 156 -7.01 7.39 1.04
N ALA A 157 -6.24 6.97 2.04
CA ALA A 157 -4.80 6.76 1.89
C ALA A 157 -4.48 5.71 0.84
N LEU A 158 -5.28 4.64 0.76
CA LEU A 158 -5.15 3.58 -0.23
C LEU A 158 -5.45 4.08 -1.65
N ILE A 159 -6.52 4.88 -1.82
CA ILE A 159 -6.80 5.53 -3.12
C ILE A 159 -5.62 6.41 -3.55
N ARG A 160 -5.09 7.24 -2.62
CA ARG A 160 -3.93 8.08 -2.92
C ARG A 160 -2.71 7.27 -3.31
N LEU A 161 -2.40 6.22 -2.56
CA LEU A 161 -1.30 5.31 -2.85
C LEU A 161 -1.44 4.71 -4.25
N MET A 162 -2.62 4.20 -4.61
CA MET A 162 -2.88 3.62 -5.93
C MET A 162 -2.65 4.65 -7.05
N CYS A 163 -3.00 5.91 -6.83
CA CYS A 163 -2.70 7.01 -7.76
C CYS A 163 -1.19 7.30 -7.85
N GLU A 164 -0.49 7.42 -6.73
CA GLU A 164 0.96 7.70 -6.67
C GLU A 164 1.77 6.55 -7.31
N ALA A 165 1.32 5.32 -7.11
CA ALA A 165 1.93 4.10 -7.62
C ALA A 165 1.57 3.80 -9.09
N HIS A 166 0.64 4.55 -9.70
CA HIS A 166 0.03 4.22 -10.99
C HIS A 166 -0.47 2.76 -11.04
N ASN A 167 -1.06 2.29 -9.93
CA ASN A 167 -1.48 0.91 -9.74
C ASN A 167 -3.00 0.84 -9.64
N ALA A 168 -3.65 0.21 -10.63
CA ALA A 168 -5.10 0.05 -10.71
C ALA A 168 -5.87 1.39 -10.60
N GLU A 169 -5.43 2.41 -11.35
CA GLU A 169 -5.99 3.78 -11.29
C GLU A 169 -7.49 3.85 -11.58
N SER A 170 -8.00 3.05 -12.52
CA SER A 170 -9.45 2.98 -12.81
C SER A 170 -10.27 2.54 -11.59
N ARG A 171 -9.75 1.58 -10.84
CA ARG A 171 -10.36 1.10 -9.60
C ARG A 171 -10.25 2.13 -8.48
N ALA A 172 -9.10 2.81 -8.36
CA ALA A 172 -8.95 3.93 -7.43
C ALA A 172 -9.93 5.07 -7.76
N TYR A 173 -10.16 5.35 -9.04
CA TYR A 173 -11.17 6.30 -9.51
C TYR A 173 -12.58 5.86 -9.11
N ALA A 174 -12.95 4.60 -9.34
CA ALA A 174 -14.25 4.06 -8.93
C ALA A 174 -14.46 4.09 -7.41
N MET A 175 -13.42 3.77 -6.63
CA MET A 175 -13.43 3.90 -5.17
C MET A 175 -13.63 5.35 -4.74
N TRP A 176 -12.95 6.30 -5.39
CA TRP A 176 -13.14 7.73 -5.14
C TRP A 176 -14.57 8.20 -5.45
N ARG A 177 -15.11 7.81 -6.60
CA ARG A 177 -16.45 8.23 -7.06
C ARG A 177 -17.57 7.67 -6.20
N THR A 178 -17.51 6.37 -5.91
CA THR A 178 -18.59 5.66 -5.20
C THR A 178 -18.39 5.65 -3.69
N GLN A 179 -17.17 5.98 -3.23
CA GLN A 179 -16.74 5.83 -1.84
C GLN A 179 -16.93 4.40 -1.33
N ARG A 180 -16.86 3.40 -2.21
CA ARG A 180 -17.03 1.96 -1.91
C ARG A 180 -16.04 1.16 -2.72
N PHE A 181 -15.78 -0.05 -2.26
CA PHE A 181 -14.97 -1.02 -2.97
C PHE A 181 -15.78 -2.29 -3.16
N TYR A 182 -15.59 -2.93 -4.31
CA TYR A 182 -16.15 -4.23 -4.65
C TYR A 182 -15.04 -5.07 -5.31
N SER A 183 -14.92 -6.32 -4.89
CA SER A 183 -14.07 -7.30 -5.58
C SER A 183 -14.68 -7.71 -6.92
N ASP A 184 -13.88 -8.29 -7.80
CA ASP A 184 -14.35 -8.76 -9.10
C ASP A 184 -15.42 -9.86 -8.95
N GLU A 185 -15.35 -10.67 -7.89
CA GLU A 185 -16.38 -11.65 -7.56
C GLU A 185 -17.69 -11.00 -7.11
N GLU A 186 -17.61 -10.00 -6.23
CA GLU A 186 -18.77 -9.26 -5.75
C GLU A 186 -19.46 -8.52 -6.89
N LEU A 187 -18.67 -7.94 -7.80
CA LEU A 187 -19.17 -7.29 -9.01
C LEU A 187 -19.86 -8.26 -9.97
N LYS A 188 -19.46 -9.53 -10.00
CA LYS A 188 -20.16 -10.58 -10.79
C LYS A 188 -21.46 -11.02 -10.12
N LYS A 189 -21.48 -11.11 -8.79
CA LYS A 189 -22.62 -11.59 -8.00
C LYS A 189 -23.66 -10.49 -7.73
N SER A 190 -23.27 -9.22 -7.71
CA SER A 190 -24.13 -8.10 -7.31
C SER A 190 -24.85 -7.47 -8.49
N GLU A 191 -26.18 -7.49 -8.45
CA GLU A 191 -27.03 -6.72 -9.37
C GLU A 191 -27.34 -5.31 -8.86
N SER A 192 -26.77 -4.91 -7.72
CA SER A 192 -27.12 -3.65 -7.06
C SER A 192 -26.79 -2.43 -7.94
N SER A 193 -27.62 -1.39 -7.84
CA SER A 193 -27.39 -0.13 -8.56
C SER A 193 -26.07 0.53 -8.20
N VAL A 194 -25.54 0.26 -7.00
CA VAL A 194 -24.27 0.81 -6.51
C VAL A 194 -23.08 0.07 -7.12
N ALA A 195 -23.15 -1.26 -7.23
CA ALA A 195 -22.14 -2.04 -7.94
C ALA A 195 -22.08 -1.69 -9.43
N ARG A 196 -23.22 -1.40 -10.07
CA ARG A 196 -23.26 -0.90 -11.46
C ARG A 196 -22.53 0.45 -11.58
N ARG A 197 -22.82 1.41 -10.70
CA ARG A 197 -22.11 2.70 -10.66
C ARG A 197 -20.61 2.56 -10.46
N PHE A 198 -20.16 1.54 -9.72
CA PHE A 198 -18.74 1.24 -9.56
C PHE A 198 -18.11 0.83 -10.90
N LYS A 199 -18.72 -0.12 -11.62
CA LYS A 199 -18.27 -0.54 -12.96
C LYS A 199 -18.32 0.60 -13.98
N ASP A 200 -19.39 1.40 -13.93
CA ASP A 200 -19.56 2.56 -14.79
C ASP A 200 -18.42 3.56 -14.54
N ALA A 201 -18.04 3.79 -13.28
CA ALA A 201 -16.92 4.65 -12.93
C ALA A 201 -15.56 4.08 -13.38
N GLU A 202 -15.32 2.77 -13.27
CA GLU A 202 -14.10 2.16 -13.83
C GLU A 202 -14.01 2.36 -15.34
N SER A 203 -15.16 2.30 -16.05
CA SER A 203 -15.23 2.55 -17.49
C SER A 203 -15.04 4.04 -17.82
N GLU A 204 -15.68 4.93 -17.07
CA GLU A 204 -15.58 6.40 -17.19
C GLU A 204 -14.11 6.85 -17.15
N PHE A 205 -13.28 6.22 -16.29
CA PHE A 205 -11.85 6.54 -16.22
C PHE A 205 -11.11 6.35 -17.55
N TYR A 206 -11.45 5.33 -18.33
CA TYR A 206 -10.83 5.09 -19.64
C TYR A 206 -11.39 6.00 -20.74
N GLU A 207 -12.56 6.60 -20.51
CA GLU A 207 -13.15 7.59 -21.42
C GLU A 207 -12.60 9.01 -21.16
N MET A 208 -12.02 9.25 -19.98
CA MET A 208 -11.35 10.52 -19.65
C MET A 208 -10.12 10.75 -20.54
N THR A 209 -9.90 12.01 -20.86
CA THR A 209 -8.65 12.48 -21.46
C THR A 209 -7.48 12.36 -20.47
N ILE A 210 -6.25 12.35 -21.00
CA ILE A 210 -5.04 12.32 -20.17
C ILE A 210 -4.99 13.52 -19.21
N ASP A 211 -5.41 14.70 -19.66
CA ASP A 211 -5.41 15.92 -18.84
C ASP A 211 -6.38 15.81 -17.66
N GLU A 212 -7.58 15.27 -17.89
CA GLU A 212 -8.56 15.01 -16.83
C GLU A 212 -8.04 13.98 -15.83
N GLN A 213 -7.38 12.91 -16.30
CA GLN A 213 -6.76 11.92 -15.42
C GLN A 213 -5.63 12.55 -14.58
N ILE A 214 -4.80 13.43 -15.17
CA ILE A 214 -3.75 14.16 -14.46
C ILE A 214 -4.35 15.09 -13.40
N GLU A 215 -5.39 15.84 -13.74
CA GLU A 215 -6.05 16.76 -12.81
C GLU A 215 -6.68 16.00 -11.64
N TRP A 216 -7.37 14.89 -11.93
CA TRP A 216 -7.91 14.01 -10.91
C TRP A 216 -6.80 13.49 -9.98
N ARG A 217 -5.70 12.96 -10.52
CA ARG A 217 -4.56 12.50 -9.70
C ARG A 217 -4.02 13.60 -8.80
N LYS A 218 -3.74 14.78 -9.35
CA LYS A 218 -3.27 15.94 -8.58
C LYS A 218 -4.23 16.29 -7.45
N ARG A 219 -5.54 16.23 -7.71
CA ARG A 219 -6.57 16.46 -6.70
C ARG A 219 -6.55 15.40 -5.60
N ILE A 220 -6.38 14.12 -5.94
CA ILE A 220 -6.27 13.05 -4.94
C ILE A 220 -5.01 13.25 -4.10
N CYS A 221 -3.84 13.39 -4.71
CA CYS A 221 -2.57 13.55 -4.01
C CYS A 221 -2.55 14.81 -3.13
N ARG A 222 -3.27 15.87 -3.48
CA ARG A 222 -3.37 17.07 -2.63
C ARG A 222 -4.24 16.89 -1.40
N ASN A 223 -5.37 16.18 -1.53
CA ASN A 223 -6.43 16.21 -0.50
C ASN A 223 -6.50 14.95 0.36
N TYR A 224 -5.94 13.83 -0.11
CA TYR A 224 -6.03 12.56 0.62
C TYR A 224 -4.76 12.35 1.45
N PRO A 225 -4.86 11.74 2.65
CA PRO A 225 -3.69 11.50 3.49
C PRO A 225 -2.75 10.49 2.83
N ARG A 226 -1.45 10.58 3.09
CA ARG A 226 -0.50 9.54 2.70
C ARG A 226 -0.55 8.38 3.69
N LEU A 227 -0.20 7.18 3.21
CA LEU A 227 -0.19 5.95 4.02
C LEU A 227 0.83 6.01 5.17
N ASP A 228 2.03 6.55 4.92
CA ASP A 228 3.08 6.75 5.93
C ASP A 228 2.60 7.59 7.13
N ARG A 229 1.84 8.65 6.87
CA ARG A 229 1.34 9.55 7.91
C ARG A 229 0.26 8.93 8.79
N ILE A 230 -0.50 7.96 8.27
CA ILE A 230 -1.52 7.28 9.08
C ILE A 230 -0.91 6.14 9.90
N LEU A 231 0.15 5.49 9.40
CA LEU A 231 0.88 4.45 10.15
C LEU A 231 1.73 5.05 11.28
N ALA A 232 2.31 6.24 11.09
CA ALA A 232 3.12 6.90 12.12
C ALA A 232 2.33 7.42 13.34
N LYS A 233 0.99 7.35 13.31
CA LYS A 233 0.09 7.83 14.38
C LYS A 233 -0.71 6.70 15.07
N ALA A 234 -0.51 5.45 14.65
CA ALA A 234 -1.08 4.26 15.27
C ALA A 234 -0.13 3.73 16.35
#